data_AF-A0A023BVT3-F1
#
_entry.id   AF-A0A023BVT3-F1
#
_cell.length_a   1.000
_cell.length_b   1.000
_cell.length_c   1.000
_cell.angle_alpha   90.00
_cell.angle_beta   90.00
_cell.angle_gamma   90.00
#
_symmetry.space_group_name_H-M   'P 1'
#
loop_
_entity.id
_entity.type
_entity.pdbx_description
1 polymer ?
#
loop_
_entity_poly.entity_id
_entity_poly.type
_entity_poly.pdbx_seq_one_letter_code
_entity_poly.pdbx_strand_id
1 'polypeptide(L)'
;MNKKILFLFLLPILSFSQIQQEFYVDDVEIVEHLTVNFCVDNDGKTSSVTIIPNRTTYKNQENIDKVVAYRKSIEYYPDSKLRNNCYDYTFIFVNNKYNKKELNTTECTKCNVFKRGKYKYGNINYPDVIIKRRKNIQIEKDKDSKSKYRIEWISPCEYNLTYTMVSEKKHKYLLGETINVKIIDILDNGNYVYHSNLLDRTITTGVIKKVN
;
A
#
# COMPACT_ATOMS: atom_id res chain seq x y z
N MET A 1 -39.08 -21.68 -40.20
CA MET A 1 -38.98 -20.22 -39.94
C MET A 1 -39.60 -19.95 -38.58
N ASN A 2 -39.01 -19.35 -37.55
CA ASN A 2 -37.70 -18.75 -37.29
C ASN A 2 -37.47 -18.91 -35.77
N LYS A 3 -36.39 -19.59 -35.35
CA LYS A 3 -35.94 -19.53 -33.94
C LYS A 3 -35.23 -18.18 -33.77
N LYS A 4 -35.88 -17.23 -33.10
CA LYS A 4 -35.22 -15.99 -32.66
C LYS A 4 -34.30 -16.33 -31.49
N ILE A 5 -33.01 -16.40 -31.75
CA ILE A 5 -31.96 -16.44 -30.73
C ILE A 5 -31.87 -15.02 -30.16
N LEU A 6 -32.34 -14.86 -28.93
CA LEU A 6 -32.19 -13.63 -28.16
C LEU A 6 -30.73 -13.54 -27.69
N PHE A 7 -29.91 -12.77 -28.41
CA PHE A 7 -28.57 -12.40 -27.95
C PHE A 7 -28.74 -11.44 -26.78
N LEU A 8 -28.61 -11.95 -25.56
CA LEU A 8 -28.46 -11.14 -24.36
C LEU A 8 -27.09 -10.47 -24.42
N PHE A 9 -27.04 -9.20 -24.82
CA PHE A 9 -25.87 -8.37 -24.61
C PHE A 9 -25.72 -8.15 -23.11
N LEU A 10 -24.88 -8.96 -22.47
CA LEU A 10 -24.31 -8.65 -21.16
C LEU A 10 -23.42 -7.42 -21.34
N LEU A 11 -24.00 -6.25 -21.12
CA LEU A 11 -23.26 -5.01 -20.88
C LEU A 11 -22.24 -5.31 -19.77
N PRO A 12 -20.93 -5.11 -19.99
CA PRO A 12 -19.98 -5.15 -18.89
C PRO A 12 -20.38 -4.04 -17.93
N ILE A 13 -20.88 -4.44 -16.77
CA ILE A 13 -21.06 -3.53 -15.64
C ILE A 13 -19.66 -2.98 -15.40
N LEU A 14 -19.46 -1.70 -15.71
CA LEU A 14 -18.28 -0.94 -15.33
C LEU A 14 -18.31 -0.86 -13.79
N SER A 15 -17.87 -1.93 -13.14
CA SER A 15 -17.50 -1.87 -11.73
C SER A 15 -16.44 -0.78 -11.63
N PHE A 16 -16.67 0.22 -10.79
CA PHE A 16 -15.66 1.19 -10.40
C PHE A 16 -14.52 0.43 -9.70
N SER A 17 -13.64 -0.18 -10.48
CA SER A 17 -12.52 -0.96 -9.98
C SER A 17 -11.51 0.01 -9.42
N GLN A 18 -11.27 -0.05 -8.11
CA GLN A 18 -10.08 0.56 -7.53
C GLN A 18 -8.86 -0.03 -8.24
N ILE A 19 -7.82 0.80 -8.46
CA ILE A 19 -6.58 0.33 -9.08
C ILE A 19 -5.95 -0.67 -8.10
N GLN A 20 -5.81 -1.92 -8.53
CA GLN A 20 -5.06 -2.94 -7.79
C GLN A 20 -3.61 -2.48 -7.58
N GLN A 21 -3.23 -2.36 -6.31
CA GLN A 21 -1.88 -1.97 -5.88
C GLN A 21 -1.03 -3.18 -5.47
N GLU A 22 -1.65 -4.23 -4.93
CA GLU A 22 -0.97 -5.41 -4.38
C GLU A 22 -1.18 -6.65 -5.24
N PHE A 23 -0.11 -7.43 -5.41
CA PHE A 23 -0.10 -8.69 -6.13
C PHE A 23 0.51 -9.77 -5.25
N TYR A 24 -0.24 -10.86 -5.01
CA TYR A 24 0.26 -12.00 -4.26
C TYR A 24 0.99 -12.95 -5.19
N VAL A 25 2.22 -13.30 -4.82
CA VAL A 25 3.14 -14.13 -5.61
C VAL A 25 3.93 -15.07 -4.69
N ASP A 26 4.50 -16.14 -5.22
CA ASP A 26 5.25 -17.12 -4.41
C ASP A 26 6.77 -16.83 -4.39
N ASP A 27 7.26 -15.92 -5.22
CA ASP A 27 8.68 -15.69 -5.50
C ASP A 27 9.30 -14.50 -4.75
N VAL A 28 8.60 -13.95 -3.76
CA VAL A 28 9.14 -12.93 -2.84
C VAL A 28 9.22 -13.50 -1.42
N GLU A 29 10.19 -13.11 -0.62
CA GLU A 29 10.29 -13.62 0.76
C GLU A 29 9.14 -13.11 1.66
N ILE A 30 8.87 -11.80 1.59
CA ILE A 30 7.83 -11.11 2.35
C ILE A 30 7.11 -10.09 1.49
N VAL A 31 7.77 -8.97 1.18
CA VAL A 31 7.24 -7.88 0.36
C VAL A 31 8.36 -7.27 -0.49
N GLU A 32 8.10 -7.10 -1.77
CA GLU A 32 8.95 -6.37 -2.72
C GLU A 32 8.17 -5.31 -3.49
N HIS A 33 8.86 -4.36 -4.10
CA HIS A 33 8.26 -3.17 -4.69
C HIS A 33 8.64 -3.03 -6.15
N LEU A 34 7.67 -2.65 -6.98
CA LEU A 34 7.88 -2.18 -8.35
C LEU A 34 7.42 -0.74 -8.44
N THR A 35 8.35 0.19 -8.61
CA THR A 35 8.03 1.60 -8.82
C THR A 35 8.13 1.92 -10.30
N VAL A 36 7.09 2.55 -10.83
CA VAL A 36 7.02 3.04 -12.21
C VAL A 36 6.71 4.53 -12.23
N ASN A 37 7.20 5.24 -13.23
CA ASN A 37 6.67 6.51 -13.66
C ASN A 37 5.69 6.26 -14.80
N PHE A 38 4.46 6.75 -14.70
CA PHE A 38 3.48 6.67 -15.78
C PHE A 38 3.01 8.07 -16.17
N CYS A 39 2.72 8.27 -17.45
CA CYS A 39 2.15 9.52 -17.96
C CYS A 39 0.72 9.31 -18.46
N VAL A 40 -0.12 10.32 -18.25
CA VAL A 40 -1.50 10.34 -18.77
C VAL A 40 -1.60 11.44 -19.80
N ASP A 41 -2.13 11.13 -20.97
CA ASP A 41 -2.32 12.10 -22.06
C ASP A 41 -3.59 12.96 -21.88
N ASN A 42 -3.85 13.80 -22.89
CA ASN A 42 -5.01 14.70 -22.95
C ASN A 42 -6.36 13.95 -22.94
N ASP A 43 -6.38 12.71 -23.42
CA ASP A 43 -7.57 11.88 -23.54
C ASP A 43 -7.82 11.05 -22.28
N GLY A 44 -6.95 11.17 -21.26
CA GLY A 44 -7.05 10.38 -20.04
C GLY A 44 -6.43 8.99 -20.15
N LYS A 45 -5.72 8.68 -21.22
CA LYS A 45 -5.10 7.37 -21.42
C LYS A 45 -3.67 7.36 -20.91
N THR A 46 -3.24 6.19 -20.42
CA THR A 46 -1.84 6.00 -20.02
C THR A 46 -0.95 5.93 -21.27
N SER A 47 -0.16 6.97 -21.51
CA SER A 47 0.68 7.09 -22.72
C SER A 47 2.04 6.43 -22.59
N SER A 48 2.57 6.33 -21.36
CA SER A 48 3.83 5.65 -21.08
C SER A 48 3.85 5.06 -19.68
N VAL A 49 4.67 4.01 -19.50
CA VAL A 49 5.00 3.41 -18.21
C VAL A 49 6.46 3.01 -18.24
N THR A 50 7.26 3.58 -17.36
CA THR A 50 8.71 3.37 -17.27
C THR A 50 9.08 2.95 -15.86
N ILE A 51 9.87 1.88 -15.72
CA ILE A 51 10.33 1.40 -14.41
C ILE A 51 11.34 2.38 -13.82
N ILE A 52 11.28 2.61 -12.51
CA ILE A 52 12.24 3.38 -11.73
C ILE A 52 13.17 2.40 -11.00
N PRO A 53 14.37 2.09 -11.52
CA PRO A 53 15.16 0.94 -11.06
C PRO A 53 15.66 1.08 -9.62
N ASN A 54 16.07 2.29 -9.21
CA ASN A 54 16.58 2.57 -7.86
C ASN A 54 15.49 2.52 -6.77
N ARG A 55 14.22 2.41 -7.14
CA ARG A 55 13.07 2.25 -6.24
C ARG A 55 12.34 0.92 -6.45
N THR A 56 12.91 0.02 -7.26
CA THR A 56 12.33 -1.29 -7.57
C THR A 56 13.19 -2.42 -7.01
N THR A 57 12.61 -3.17 -6.07
CA THR A 57 13.26 -4.35 -5.49
C THR A 57 12.82 -5.64 -6.17
N TYR A 58 11.59 -5.71 -6.71
CA TYR A 58 11.07 -6.91 -7.37
C TYR A 58 11.79 -7.20 -8.69
N LYS A 59 12.08 -8.48 -8.98
CA LYS A 59 12.95 -8.90 -10.10
C LYS A 59 12.32 -9.86 -11.12
N ASN A 60 11.16 -10.43 -10.86
CA ASN A 60 10.54 -11.35 -11.82
C ASN A 60 9.97 -10.58 -13.01
N GLN A 61 10.61 -10.72 -14.16
CA GLN A 61 10.28 -9.96 -15.37
C GLN A 61 8.88 -10.29 -15.91
N GLU A 62 8.45 -11.55 -15.85
CA GLU A 62 7.13 -11.96 -16.36
C GLU A 62 6.01 -11.24 -15.59
N ASN A 63 6.12 -11.20 -14.27
CA ASN A 63 5.14 -10.53 -13.42
C ASN A 63 5.24 -9.00 -13.52
N ILE A 64 6.45 -8.45 -13.68
CA ILE A 64 6.65 -7.03 -13.97
C ILE A 64 5.93 -6.64 -15.28
N ASP A 65 6.11 -7.43 -16.34
CA ASP A 65 5.51 -7.15 -17.66
C ASP A 65 3.97 -7.17 -17.58
N LYS A 66 3.39 -8.13 -16.84
CA LYS A 66 1.95 -8.20 -16.57
C LYS A 66 1.44 -6.94 -15.86
N VAL A 67 2.14 -6.49 -14.80
CA VAL A 67 1.74 -5.29 -14.05
C VAL A 67 1.92 -4.02 -14.88
N VAL A 68 2.98 -3.93 -15.69
CA VAL A 68 3.17 -2.82 -16.63
C VAL A 68 2.06 -2.78 -17.69
N ALA A 69 1.66 -3.93 -18.24
CA ALA A 69 0.55 -4.03 -19.18
C ALA A 69 -0.78 -3.63 -18.53
N TYR A 70 -1.07 -4.13 -17.33
CA TYR A 70 -2.22 -3.70 -16.52
C TYR A 70 -2.22 -2.19 -16.25
N ARG A 71 -1.05 -1.61 -15.92
CA ARG A 71 -0.94 -0.17 -15.71
C ARG A 71 -1.28 0.60 -16.98
N LYS A 72 -0.80 0.16 -18.14
CA LYS A 72 -1.07 0.78 -19.45
C LYS A 72 -2.54 0.70 -19.85
N SER A 73 -3.28 -0.33 -19.43
CA SER A 73 -4.69 -0.51 -19.79
C SER A 73 -5.66 0.37 -19.01
N ILE A 74 -5.18 1.12 -18.01
CA ILE A 74 -6.04 1.99 -17.21
C ILE A 74 -6.23 3.32 -17.95
N GLU A 75 -7.49 3.68 -18.12
CA GLU A 75 -7.94 4.96 -18.64
C GLU A 75 -8.64 5.75 -17.52
N TYR A 76 -8.45 7.06 -17.54
CA TYR A 76 -9.05 8.01 -16.62
C TYR A 76 -10.15 8.80 -17.30
N TYR A 77 -11.08 9.33 -16.50
CA TYR A 77 -12.12 10.19 -17.03
C TYR A 77 -11.53 11.42 -17.75
N PRO A 78 -12.21 11.91 -18.80
CA PRO A 78 -11.80 13.12 -19.53
C PRO A 78 -11.71 14.38 -18.67
N ASP A 79 -12.23 14.43 -17.45
CA ASP A 79 -12.11 15.57 -16.54
C ASP A 79 -11.07 15.33 -15.43
N SER A 80 -10.35 14.21 -15.47
CA SER A 80 -9.34 13.85 -14.48
C SER A 80 -8.25 14.91 -14.38
N LYS A 81 -7.88 15.23 -13.14
CA LYS A 81 -6.74 16.10 -12.80
C LYS A 81 -5.38 15.44 -13.09
N LEU A 82 -5.38 14.16 -13.46
CA LEU A 82 -4.16 13.41 -13.78
C LEU A 82 -3.68 13.60 -15.21
N ARG A 83 -4.51 14.15 -16.10
CA ARG A 83 -4.15 14.33 -17.51
C ARG A 83 -2.99 15.29 -17.69
N ASN A 84 -2.27 15.10 -18.79
CA ASN A 84 -1.11 15.88 -19.20
C ASN A 84 -0.02 15.95 -18.13
N ASN A 85 0.12 14.87 -17.38
CA ASN A 85 1.07 14.82 -16.29
C ASN A 85 1.57 13.40 -16.08
N CYS A 86 2.69 13.30 -15.39
CA CYS A 86 3.33 12.03 -15.06
C CYS A 86 3.44 11.88 -13.55
N TYR A 87 3.29 10.64 -13.09
CA TYR A 87 3.25 10.30 -11.69
C TYR A 87 4.06 9.04 -11.42
N ASP A 88 4.71 9.04 -10.28
CA ASP A 88 5.30 7.83 -9.74
C ASP A 88 4.22 7.02 -9.03
N TYR A 89 4.22 5.72 -9.26
CA TYR A 89 3.35 4.77 -8.59
C TYR A 89 4.14 3.54 -8.19
N THR A 90 3.82 2.97 -7.03
CA THR A 90 4.48 1.77 -6.53
C THR A 90 3.46 0.65 -6.38
N PHE A 91 3.71 -0.45 -7.07
CA PHE A 91 3.03 -1.72 -6.86
C PHE A 91 3.79 -2.56 -5.83
N ILE A 92 3.05 -3.38 -5.10
CA ILE A 92 3.55 -4.18 -3.99
C ILE A 92 3.36 -5.65 -4.34
N PHE A 93 4.46 -6.41 -4.34
CA PHE A 93 4.44 -7.86 -4.50
C PHE A 93 4.59 -8.48 -3.12
N VAL A 94 3.61 -9.28 -2.71
CA VAL A 94 3.49 -9.85 -1.36
C VAL A 94 3.57 -11.36 -1.46
N ASN A 95 4.30 -12.03 -0.55
CA ASN A 95 4.31 -13.48 -0.54
C ASN A 95 2.90 -14.02 -0.28
N ASN A 96 2.43 -14.96 -1.09
CA ASN A 96 1.09 -15.54 -1.01
C ASN A 96 0.77 -16.13 0.37
N LYS A 97 1.78 -16.58 1.15
CA LYS A 97 1.62 -17.04 2.53
C LYS A 97 0.99 -15.99 3.45
N TYR A 98 1.10 -14.70 3.11
CA TYR A 98 0.54 -13.57 3.89
C TYR A 98 -0.88 -13.17 3.50
N ASN A 99 -1.42 -13.69 2.39
CA ASN A 99 -2.74 -13.30 1.88
C ASN A 99 -3.88 -13.48 2.90
N LYS A 100 -3.82 -14.59 3.65
CA LYS A 100 -4.79 -14.90 4.72
C LYS A 100 -4.11 -15.16 6.06
N LYS A 101 -2.87 -14.70 6.22
CA LYS A 101 -2.12 -14.89 7.46
C LYS A 101 -2.70 -13.99 8.53
N GLU A 102 -2.99 -14.59 9.68
CA GLU A 102 -3.34 -13.87 10.90
C GLU A 102 -2.62 -14.52 12.07
N LEU A 103 -2.37 -13.72 13.12
CA LEU A 103 -1.87 -14.23 14.39
C LEU A 103 -3.03 -14.77 15.20
N ASN A 104 -2.85 -15.94 15.81
CA ASN A 104 -3.81 -16.42 16.81
C ASN A 104 -3.69 -15.59 18.11
N THR A 105 -4.62 -15.80 19.06
CA THR A 105 -4.66 -15.03 20.32
C THR A 105 -3.33 -15.06 21.08
N THR A 106 -2.69 -16.22 21.18
CA THR A 106 -1.42 -16.39 21.91
C THR A 106 -0.28 -15.65 21.20
N GLU A 107 -0.17 -15.77 19.88
CA GLU A 107 0.84 -15.05 19.10
C GLU A 107 0.61 -13.53 19.16
N CYS A 108 -0.64 -13.08 19.08
CA CYS A 108 -1.02 -11.68 19.16
C CYS A 108 -0.52 -11.06 20.47
N THR A 109 -0.57 -11.76 21.62
CA THR A 109 -0.06 -11.21 22.88
C THR A 109 1.43 -10.80 22.83
N LYS A 110 2.24 -11.45 22.00
CA LYS A 110 3.66 -11.12 21.81
C LYS A 110 3.86 -9.74 21.17
N CYS A 111 2.86 -9.22 20.44
CA CYS A 111 2.90 -7.90 19.82
C CYS A 111 2.95 -6.73 20.83
N ASN A 112 2.72 -6.98 22.12
CA ASN A 112 2.84 -5.95 23.16
C ASN A 112 4.21 -5.26 23.18
N VAL A 113 5.28 -5.95 22.75
CA VAL A 113 6.62 -5.35 22.64
C VAL A 113 6.67 -4.21 21.62
N PHE A 114 5.75 -4.18 20.65
CA PHE A 114 5.72 -3.16 19.59
C PHE A 114 4.97 -1.88 19.96
N LYS A 115 4.35 -1.83 21.14
CA LYS A 115 3.58 -0.65 21.61
C LYS A 115 4.45 0.58 21.85
N ARG A 116 5.75 0.39 22.04
CA ARG A 116 6.73 1.46 22.24
C ARG A 116 8.02 1.11 21.53
N GLY A 117 8.75 2.10 21.02
CA GLY A 117 10.05 1.88 20.41
C GLY A 117 10.36 2.83 19.27
N LYS A 118 11.44 2.52 18.57
CA LYS A 118 11.85 3.19 17.33
C LYS A 118 11.84 2.15 16.20
N TYR A 119 11.30 2.55 15.06
CA TYR A 119 11.10 1.68 13.91
C TYR A 119 11.38 2.43 12.61
N LYS A 120 11.47 1.68 11.51
CA LYS A 120 11.47 2.16 10.12
C LYS A 120 10.55 1.31 9.26
N TYR A 121 10.13 1.83 8.13
CA TYR A 121 9.50 1.03 7.10
C TYR A 121 10.52 0.14 6.39
N GLY A 122 10.10 -1.07 6.00
CA GLY A 122 10.83 -1.92 5.07
C GLY A 122 10.66 -1.51 3.60
N ASN A 123 9.78 -0.54 3.33
CA ASN A 123 9.49 -0.02 2.00
C ASN A 123 10.60 0.93 1.53
N ILE A 124 11.15 0.67 0.35
CA ILE A 124 12.25 1.41 -0.27
C ILE A 124 11.91 2.88 -0.58
N ASN A 125 10.62 3.23 -0.65
CA ASN A 125 10.16 4.60 -0.88
C ASN A 125 10.19 5.47 0.38
N TYR A 126 10.38 4.86 1.56
CA TYR A 126 10.42 5.56 2.84
C TYR A 126 11.68 5.19 3.65
N PRO A 127 12.89 5.20 3.05
CA PRO A 127 14.09 4.61 3.65
C PRO A 127 14.56 5.40 4.89
N ASP A 128 14.28 6.70 4.90
CA ASP A 128 14.72 7.65 5.93
C ASP A 128 13.65 7.96 6.98
N VAL A 129 12.43 7.42 6.81
CA VAL A 129 11.35 7.68 7.75
C VAL A 129 11.60 6.93 9.04
N ILE A 130 11.79 7.69 10.13
CA ILE A 130 11.89 7.17 11.48
C ILE A 130 10.54 7.24 12.16
N ILE A 131 10.07 6.10 12.65
CA ILE A 131 8.85 5.97 13.42
C ILE A 131 9.22 5.92 14.90
N LYS A 132 8.83 6.92 15.67
CA LYS A 132 8.95 6.93 17.13
C LYS A 132 7.59 6.69 17.76
N ARG A 133 7.42 5.53 18.38
CA ARG A 133 6.15 5.12 19.00
C ARG A 133 6.21 5.18 20.51
N ARG A 134 5.21 5.82 21.10
CA ARG A 134 4.93 5.91 22.54
C ARG A 134 3.54 5.31 22.81
N LYS A 135 3.12 5.29 24.08
CA LYS A 135 1.86 4.67 24.53
C LYS A 135 0.65 5.05 23.66
N ASN A 136 0.45 6.36 23.43
CA ASN A 136 -0.73 6.91 22.75
C ASN A 136 -0.37 7.82 21.56
N ILE A 137 0.92 7.94 21.22
CA ILE A 137 1.39 8.81 20.13
C ILE A 137 2.42 8.07 19.26
N GLN A 138 2.28 8.19 17.94
CA GLN A 138 3.32 7.85 16.97
C GLN A 138 3.76 9.12 16.24
N ILE A 139 5.06 9.28 16.04
CA ILE A 139 5.64 10.37 15.26
C ILE A 139 6.48 9.76 14.16
N GLU A 140 6.20 10.14 12.92
CA GLU A 140 6.95 9.76 11.74
C GLU A 140 7.66 10.99 11.21
N LYS A 141 8.96 10.86 10.94
CA LYS A 141 9.77 11.98 10.48
C LYS A 141 10.87 11.48 9.56
N ASP A 142 11.07 12.20 8.47
CA ASP A 142 12.29 12.17 7.66
C ASP A 142 12.93 13.58 7.65
N LYS A 143 13.77 13.88 6.65
CA LYS A 143 14.43 15.18 6.52
C LYS A 143 13.45 16.32 6.23
N ASP A 144 12.41 16.05 5.44
CA ASP A 144 11.55 17.05 4.80
C ASP A 144 10.11 16.99 5.31
N SER A 145 9.71 15.86 5.89
CA SER A 145 8.35 15.58 6.32
C SER A 145 8.27 15.18 7.79
N LYS A 146 7.13 15.50 8.40
CA LYS A 146 6.79 15.10 9.76
C LYS A 146 5.28 14.90 9.88
N SER A 147 4.91 13.73 10.37
CA SER A 147 3.53 13.37 10.69
C SER A 147 3.42 12.95 12.14
N LYS A 148 2.30 13.28 12.78
CA LYS A 148 1.98 12.79 14.13
C LYS A 148 0.62 12.12 14.13
N TYR A 149 0.54 11.04 14.89
CA TYR A 149 -0.63 10.21 15.00
C TYR A 149 -1.00 10.00 16.46
N ARG A 150 -2.31 10.01 16.74
CA ARG A 150 -2.84 9.37 17.94
C ARG A 150 -2.92 7.87 17.66
N ILE A 151 -2.38 7.05 18.55
CA ILE A 151 -2.45 5.59 18.44
C ILE A 151 -3.38 5.02 19.51
N GLU A 152 -4.30 4.18 19.06
CA GLU A 152 -5.29 3.49 19.89
C GLU A 152 -5.18 1.99 19.63
N TRP A 153 -4.70 1.23 20.61
CA TRP A 153 -4.57 -0.22 20.51
C TRP A 153 -5.91 -0.88 20.83
N ILE A 154 -6.48 -1.56 19.84
CA ILE A 154 -7.74 -2.33 19.98
C ILE A 154 -7.42 -3.67 20.63
N SER A 155 -6.31 -4.29 20.20
CA SER A 155 -5.77 -5.53 20.76
C SER A 155 -4.24 -5.42 20.85
N PRO A 156 -3.51 -6.43 21.33
CA PRO A 156 -2.06 -6.44 21.24
C PRO A 156 -1.50 -6.34 19.82
N CYS A 157 -2.22 -6.84 18.80
CA CYS A 157 -1.78 -6.89 17.39
C CYS A 157 -2.55 -5.95 16.46
N GLU A 158 -3.57 -5.24 16.96
CA GLU A 158 -4.39 -4.33 16.15
C GLU A 158 -4.44 -2.93 16.78
N TYR A 159 -4.27 -1.91 15.95
CA TYR A 159 -4.31 -0.52 16.39
C TYR A 159 -4.76 0.43 15.29
N ASN A 160 -5.32 1.56 15.71
CA ASN A 160 -5.70 2.67 14.86
C ASN A 160 -4.66 3.79 14.97
N LEU A 161 -4.29 4.37 13.83
CA LEU A 161 -3.49 5.59 13.74
C LEU A 161 -4.35 6.71 13.16
N THR A 162 -4.70 7.69 13.98
CA THR A 162 -5.41 8.89 13.52
C THR A 162 -4.44 10.04 13.30
N TYR A 163 -4.43 10.62 12.10
CA TYR A 163 -3.59 11.78 11.79
C TYR A 163 -3.98 13.00 12.63
N THR A 164 -3.02 13.55 13.34
CA THR A 164 -3.19 14.77 14.18
C THR A 164 -2.35 15.94 13.69
N MET A 165 -1.31 15.67 12.90
CA MET A 165 -0.44 16.68 12.30
C MET A 165 0.21 16.10 11.05
N VAL A 166 0.32 16.92 10.02
CA VAL A 166 1.11 16.68 8.80
C VAL A 166 1.85 17.97 8.45
N SER A 167 3.12 17.90 8.07
CA SER A 167 3.90 19.07 7.67
C SER A 167 3.62 19.49 6.23
N GLU A 168 3.34 18.52 5.35
CA GLU A 168 3.18 18.78 3.92
C GLU A 168 1.75 19.23 3.58
N LYS A 169 1.65 20.34 2.83
CA LYS A 169 0.35 20.92 2.44
C LYS A 169 -0.52 19.93 1.67
N LYS A 170 0.09 19.13 0.78
CA LYS A 170 -0.63 18.10 0.00
C LYS A 170 -1.28 17.03 0.86
N HIS A 171 -0.79 16.79 2.09
CA HIS A 171 -1.32 15.76 2.99
C HIS A 171 -2.35 16.30 3.98
N LYS A 172 -2.69 17.60 3.96
CA LYS A 172 -3.64 18.20 4.91
C LYS A 172 -5.02 17.54 4.90
N TYR A 173 -5.44 16.97 3.77
CA TYR A 173 -6.70 16.25 3.66
C TYR A 173 -6.74 14.97 4.52
N LEU A 174 -5.60 14.48 5.01
CA LEU A 174 -5.53 13.32 5.89
C LEU A 174 -5.78 13.65 7.36
N LEU A 175 -5.84 14.93 7.75
CA LEU A 175 -6.03 15.29 9.16
C LEU A 175 -7.39 14.80 9.68
N GLY A 176 -7.37 14.07 10.80
CA GLY A 176 -8.54 13.41 11.37
C GLY A 176 -8.81 12.01 10.80
N GLU A 177 -8.20 11.67 9.67
CA GLU A 177 -8.37 10.35 9.05
C GLU A 177 -7.60 9.26 9.80
N THR A 178 -8.10 8.04 9.70
CA THR A 178 -7.58 6.89 10.45
C THR A 178 -7.05 5.80 9.52
N ILE A 179 -5.92 5.23 9.92
CA ILE A 179 -5.35 4.00 9.35
C ILE A 179 -5.59 2.88 10.35
N ASN A 180 -6.30 1.83 9.97
CA ASN A 180 -6.38 0.61 10.75
C ASN A 180 -5.16 -0.25 10.42
N VAL A 181 -4.47 -0.76 11.44
CA VAL A 181 -3.28 -1.59 11.26
C VAL A 181 -3.43 -2.88 12.05
N LYS A 182 -3.19 -4.01 11.37
CA LYS A 182 -3.17 -5.36 11.95
C LYS A 182 -1.80 -6.00 11.71
N ILE A 183 -1.14 -6.40 12.79
CA ILE A 183 0.10 -7.18 12.74
C ILE A 183 -0.28 -8.63 12.46
N ILE A 184 0.27 -9.18 11.38
CA ILE A 184 -0.07 -10.54 10.89
C ILE A 184 1.05 -11.55 11.09
N ASP A 185 2.29 -11.08 11.31
CA ASP A 185 3.44 -11.95 11.54
C ASP A 185 4.52 -11.25 12.35
N ILE A 186 5.23 -12.01 13.18
CA ILE A 186 6.38 -11.53 13.96
C ILE A 186 7.60 -12.31 13.50
N LEU A 187 8.58 -11.59 12.96
CA LEU A 187 9.79 -12.18 12.40
C LEU A 187 10.84 -12.38 13.50
N ASP A 188 11.69 -13.41 13.34
CA ASP A 188 12.70 -13.79 14.35
C ASP A 188 13.69 -12.66 14.68
N ASN A 189 13.93 -11.77 13.72
CA ASN A 189 14.79 -10.59 13.89
C ASN A 189 14.12 -9.42 14.65
N GLY A 190 12.90 -9.62 15.17
CA GLY A 190 12.15 -8.61 15.92
C GLY A 190 11.43 -7.57 15.06
N ASN A 191 11.37 -7.80 13.75
CA ASN A 191 10.52 -7.04 12.83
C ASN A 191 9.11 -7.64 12.79
N TYR A 192 8.16 -6.96 12.17
CA TYR A 192 6.82 -7.51 11.98
C TYR A 192 6.23 -7.16 10.62
N VAL A 193 5.36 -8.05 10.13
CA VAL A 193 4.55 -7.85 8.92
C VAL A 193 3.18 -7.35 9.34
N TYR A 194 2.62 -6.41 8.59
CA TYR A 194 1.32 -5.83 8.89
C TYR A 194 0.48 -5.68 7.63
N HIS A 195 -0.83 -5.71 7.84
CA HIS A 195 -1.84 -5.17 6.94
C HIS A 195 -2.28 -3.81 7.45
N SER A 196 -2.44 -2.85 6.56
CA SER A 196 -2.99 -1.54 6.86
C SER A 196 -4.12 -1.21 5.92
N ASN A 197 -5.08 -0.43 6.40
CA ASN A 197 -6.19 0.06 5.62
C ASN A 197 -6.39 1.54 5.95
N LEU A 198 -6.15 2.40 4.95
CA LEU A 198 -6.45 3.83 5.01
C LEU A 198 -7.79 4.08 4.31
N LEU A 199 -8.75 4.65 5.04
CA LEU A 199 -10.06 5.08 4.54
C LEU A 199 -10.92 3.99 3.90
N ASP A 200 -10.75 2.71 4.29
CA ASP A 200 -11.44 1.57 3.68
C ASP A 200 -11.24 1.45 2.16
N ARG A 201 -10.11 1.98 1.68
CA ARG A 201 -9.83 2.14 0.25
C ARG A 201 -8.40 1.77 -0.11
N THR A 202 -7.45 2.07 0.75
CA THR A 202 -6.03 1.81 0.47
C THR A 202 -5.54 0.74 1.42
N ILE A 203 -5.57 -0.50 0.94
CA ILE A 203 -5.02 -1.65 1.65
C ILE A 203 -3.55 -1.78 1.29
N THR A 204 -2.70 -2.00 2.28
CA THR A 204 -1.28 -2.19 2.07
C THR A 204 -0.70 -3.17 3.09
N THR A 205 -0.01 -4.17 2.58
CA THR A 205 0.86 -5.09 3.29
C THR A 205 2.27 -4.50 3.34
N GLY A 206 2.90 -4.54 4.51
CA GLY A 206 4.25 -4.02 4.67
C GLY A 206 5.03 -4.65 5.80
N VAL A 207 6.27 -4.23 5.93
CA VAL A 207 7.17 -4.65 7.01
C VAL A 207 7.57 -3.43 7.82
N ILE A 208 7.48 -3.54 9.14
CA ILE A 208 8.09 -2.57 10.07
C ILE A 208 9.34 -3.19 10.66
N LYS A 209 10.45 -2.48 10.52
CA LYS A 209 11.76 -2.86 11.01
C LYS A 209 12.06 -2.18 12.34
N LYS A 210 12.49 -2.94 13.34
CA LYS A 210 12.92 -2.37 14.62
C LYS A 210 14.27 -1.67 14.45
N VAL A 211 14.43 -0.49 15.05
CA VAL A 211 15.70 0.22 15.12
C VAL A 211 16.30 -0.03 16.49
N ASN A 212 17.48 -0.65 16.51
CA ASN A 212 18.30 -0.79 17.71
C ASN A 212 18.92 0.55 18.11
#